data_AF-A0A318CSH4-F1
#
_entry.id   AF-A0A318CSH4-F1
#
_cell.length_a   1.000
_cell.length_b   1.000
_cell.length_c   1.000
_cell.angle_alpha   90.00
_cell.angle_beta   90.00
_cell.angle_gamma   90.00
#
_symmetry.space_group_name_H-M   'P 1'
#
loop_
_entity.id
_entity.type
_entity.pdbx_description
1 polymer ?
#
loop_
_entity_poly.entity_id
_entity_poly.type
_entity_poly.pdbx_seq_one_letter_code
_entity_poly.pdbx_strand_id
1 'polypeptide(L)'
;MALAEKLGVIQQTVNTWISDIRVRQKAGRNTVILRLNRLGWTQEMIAKVVGLDRSVISRNVQNTKIGDMHNLLSQGHGMDYIARHYHMDLALV
;
A
#
# COMPACT_ATOMS: atom_id res chain seq x y z
N MET A 1 3.49 -30.70 5.92
CA MET A 1 4.42 -31.65 6.55
C MET A 1 5.70 -31.84 5.75
N ALA A 2 5.66 -32.23 4.46
CA ALA A 2 6.86 -32.51 3.66
C ALA A 2 7.96 -31.41 3.67
N LEU A 3 7.59 -30.12 3.65
CA LEU A 3 8.57 -29.02 3.68
C LEU A 3 9.18 -28.79 5.08
N ALA A 4 8.37 -28.92 6.14
CA ALA A 4 8.81 -28.71 7.51
C ALA A 4 9.80 -29.81 7.95
N GLU A 5 9.49 -31.06 7.62
CA GLU A 5 10.36 -32.21 7.84
C GLU A 5 11.67 -32.09 7.05
N LYS A 6 11.61 -31.72 5.76
CA LYS A 6 12.81 -31.53 4.92
C LYS A 6 13.74 -30.43 5.45
N LEU A 7 13.16 -29.41 6.09
CA LEU A 7 13.90 -28.27 6.64
C LEU A 7 14.28 -28.47 8.12
N GLY A 8 13.90 -29.57 8.75
CA GLY A 8 14.19 -29.84 10.17
C GLY A 8 13.52 -28.86 11.14
N VAL A 9 12.38 -28.26 10.76
CA VAL A 9 11.66 -27.26 11.57
C VAL A 9 10.21 -27.67 11.80
N ILE A 10 9.56 -27.07 12.78
CA ILE A 10 8.13 -27.26 13.00
C ILE A 10 7.30 -26.51 11.95
N GLN A 11 6.10 -27.01 11.67
CA GLN A 11 5.19 -26.42 10.68
C GLN A 11 4.86 -24.95 10.97
N GLN A 12 4.82 -24.56 12.24
CA GLN A 12 4.60 -23.17 12.66
C GLN A 12 5.67 -22.23 12.11
N THR A 13 6.94 -22.62 12.17
CA THR A 13 8.07 -21.82 11.67
C THR A 13 7.96 -21.59 10.16
N VAL A 14 7.61 -22.64 9.41
CA VAL A 14 7.39 -22.54 7.96
C VAL A 14 6.26 -21.55 7.65
N ASN A 15 5.15 -21.63 8.39
CA ASN A 15 4.01 -20.74 8.19
C ASN A 15 4.38 -19.27 8.48
N THR A 16 5.15 -19.01 9.55
CA THR A 16 5.67 -17.67 9.87
C THR A 16 6.53 -17.13 8.74
N TRP A 17 7.48 -17.91 8.22
CA TRP A 17 8.33 -17.47 7.12
C TRP A 17 7.55 -17.19 5.83
N ILE A 18 6.57 -18.04 5.50
CA ILE A 18 5.69 -17.80 4.35
C ILE A 18 4.91 -16.49 4.54
N SER A 19 4.41 -16.23 5.74
CA SER A 19 3.73 -14.98 6.08
C SER A 19 4.66 -13.77 5.87
N ASP A 20 5.88 -13.81 6.42
CA ASP A 20 6.85 -12.73 6.28
C ASP A 20 7.24 -12.47 4.82
N ILE A 21 7.45 -13.53 4.03
CA ILE A 21 7.71 -13.41 2.59
C ILE A 21 6.53 -12.71 1.90
N ARG A 22 5.30 -13.14 2.19
CA ARG A 22 4.10 -12.53 1.62
C ARG A 22 3.95 -11.06 2.00
N VAL A 23 4.23 -10.71 3.25
CA VAL A 23 4.22 -9.31 3.73
C VAL A 23 5.25 -8.48 2.98
N ARG A 24 6.49 -8.96 2.84
CA ARG A 24 7.55 -8.25 2.11
C ARG A 24 7.22 -8.06 0.63
N GLN A 25 6.71 -9.10 -0.03
CA GLN A 25 6.29 -9.00 -1.43
C GLN A 25 5.15 -7.98 -1.61
N LYS A 26 4.16 -7.98 -0.69
CA LYS A 26 3.08 -7.00 -0.70
C LYS A 26 3.60 -5.57 -0.52
N ALA A 27 4.53 -5.35 0.41
CA ALA A 27 5.12 -4.04 0.66
C ALA A 27 5.93 -3.51 -0.54
N GLY A 28 6.75 -4.37 -1.16
CA GLY A 28 7.50 -4.03 -2.37
C GLY A 28 6.57 -3.64 -3.52
N ARG A 29 5.52 -4.44 -3.76
CA ARG A 29 4.50 -4.16 -4.77
C ARG A 29 3.76 -2.84 -4.51
N ASN A 30 3.37 -2.57 -3.27
CA ASN A 30 2.71 -1.32 -2.89
C ASN A 30 3.61 -0.11 -3.14
N THR A 31 4.92 -0.24 -2.89
CA THR A 31 5.89 0.82 -3.19
C THR A 31 5.91 1.15 -4.68
N VAL A 32 5.87 0.14 -5.56
CA VAL A 32 5.80 0.35 -7.02
C VAL A 32 4.51 1.05 -7.42
N ILE A 33 3.36 0.61 -6.89
CA ILE A 33 2.06 1.24 -7.14
C ILE A 33 2.08 2.73 -6.81
N LEU A 34 2.63 3.10 -5.64
CA LEU A 34 2.68 4.49 -5.19
C LEU A 34 3.63 5.35 -6.03
N ARG A 35 4.79 4.80 -6.43
CA ARG A 35 5.73 5.51 -7.31
C ARG A 35 5.09 5.80 -8.66
N LEU A 36 4.45 4.81 -9.30
CA LEU A 36 3.79 5.01 -10.59
C LEU A 36 2.62 5.99 -10.50
N ASN A 37 1.83 5.92 -9.44
CA ASN A 37 0.75 6.89 -9.19
C ASN A 37 1.32 8.32 -9.03
N ARG A 38 2.45 8.49 -8.33
CA ARG A 38 3.12 9.79 -8.17
C ARG A 38 3.72 10.32 -9.48
N LEU A 39 4.10 9.43 -10.40
CA LEU A 39 4.52 9.79 -11.77
C LEU A 39 3.33 10.13 -12.70
N GLY A 40 2.10 10.16 -12.18
CA GLY A 40 0.90 10.52 -12.94
C GLY A 40 0.30 9.39 -13.77
N TRP A 41 0.75 8.13 -13.58
CA TRP A 41 0.16 6.99 -14.29
C TRP A 41 -1.27 6.74 -13.82
N THR A 42 -2.15 6.39 -14.77
CA THR A 42 -3.54 6.04 -14.42
C THR A 42 -3.61 4.72 -13.66
N GLN A 43 -4.64 4.54 -12.83
CA GLN A 43 -4.80 3.32 -12.04
C GLN A 43 -4.96 2.07 -12.93
N GLU A 44 -5.55 2.21 -14.12
CA GLU A 44 -5.68 1.17 -15.14
C GLU A 44 -4.32 0.74 -15.69
N MET A 45 -3.44 1.71 -15.99
CA MET A 45 -2.08 1.40 -16.45
C MET A 45 -1.27 0.69 -15.37
N ILE A 46 -1.37 1.16 -14.13
CA ILE A 46 -0.69 0.55 -12.98
C ILE A 46 -1.19 -0.88 -12.74
N ALA A 47 -2.51 -1.09 -12.78
CA ALA A 47 -3.15 -2.39 -12.67
C ALA A 47 -2.58 -3.39 -13.68
N LYS A 48 -2.45 -2.97 -14.95
CA LYS A 48 -1.87 -3.79 -16.02
C LYS A 48 -0.40 -4.15 -15.77
N VAL A 49 0.42 -3.18 -15.34
CA VAL A 49 1.87 -3.41 -15.09
C VAL A 49 2.10 -4.31 -13.87
N VAL A 50 1.31 -4.13 -12.82
CA VAL A 50 1.48 -4.84 -11.54
C VAL A 50 0.70 -6.17 -11.51
N GLY A 51 -0.15 -6.43 -12.51
CA GLY A 51 -0.96 -7.65 -12.60
C GLY A 51 -2.02 -7.75 -11.52
N LEU A 52 -2.67 -6.62 -11.17
CA LEU A 52 -3.70 -6.55 -10.13
C LEU A 52 -4.94 -5.83 -10.64
N ASP A 53 -6.07 -6.07 -9.97
CA ASP A 53 -7.29 -5.33 -10.24
C ASP A 53 -7.14 -3.84 -9.88
N ARG A 54 -7.76 -2.99 -10.70
CA ARG A 54 -7.83 -1.54 -10.49
C ARG A 54 -8.37 -1.17 -9.10
N SER A 55 -9.34 -1.92 -8.57
CA SER A 55 -9.90 -1.70 -7.23
C SER A 55 -8.85 -1.84 -6.13
N VAL A 56 -7.90 -2.77 -6.29
CA VAL A 56 -6.77 -2.96 -5.39
C VAL A 56 -5.82 -1.78 -5.49
N ILE A 57 -5.56 -1.27 -6.69
CA ILE A 57 -4.73 -0.07 -6.90
C ILE A 57 -5.36 1.14 -6.20
N SER A 58 -6.64 1.40 -6.43
CA SER A 58 -7.39 2.50 -5.81
C SER A 58 -7.27 2.49 -4.28
N ARG A 59 -7.52 1.33 -3.66
CA ARG A 59 -7.40 1.17 -2.20
C ARG A 59 -5.98 1.44 -1.69
N ASN A 60 -4.94 0.99 -2.40
CA ASN A 60 -3.56 1.24 -1.98
C ASN A 60 -3.20 2.73 -2.03
N VAL A 61 -3.64 3.43 -3.09
CA VAL A 61 -3.42 4.86 -3.23
C VAL A 61 -4.16 5.63 -2.13
N GLN A 62 -5.43 5.30 -1.88
CA GLN A 62 -6.23 5.94 -0.82
C GLN A 62 -5.64 5.73 0.58
N ASN A 63 -5.26 4.50 0.94
CA ASN A 63 -4.68 4.21 2.25
C ASN A 63 -3.38 4.99 2.50
N THR A 64 -2.57 5.20 1.45
CA THR A 64 -1.33 5.98 1.57
C THR A 64 -1.63 7.45 1.78
N LYS A 65 -2.58 8.01 1.00
CA LYS A 65 -3.05 9.38 1.22
C LYS A 65 -3.51 9.58 2.67
N ILE A 66 -4.27 8.63 3.25
CA ILE A 66 -4.71 8.71 4.66
C ILE A 66 -3.53 8.72 5.64
N GLY A 67 -2.54 7.85 5.45
CA GLY A 67 -1.35 7.83 6.30
C GLY A 67 -0.57 9.14 6.23
N ASP A 68 -0.35 9.65 5.03
CA ASP A 68 0.36 10.91 4.83
C ASP A 68 -0.47 12.11 5.37
N MET A 69 -1.80 12.10 5.27
CA MET A 69 -2.68 13.09 5.91
C MET A 69 -2.54 13.07 7.44
N HIS A 70 -2.53 11.88 8.07
CA HIS A 70 -2.33 11.75 9.52
C HIS A 70 -0.97 12.32 9.97
N ASN A 71 0.07 12.12 9.17
CA ASN A 71 1.39 12.71 9.43
C ASN A 71 1.35 14.24 9.34
N LEU A 72 0.71 14.80 8.30
CA LEU A 72 0.57 16.25 8.14
C LEU A 72 -0.23 16.88 9.28
N LEU A 73 -1.31 16.23 9.73
CA LEU A 73 -2.05 16.66 10.92
C LEU A 73 -1.17 16.65 12.17
N SER A 74 -0.37 15.60 12.36
CA SER A 74 0.58 15.50 13.48
C SER A 74 1.68 16.57 13.43
N GLN A 75 1.98 17.09 12.24
CA GLN A 75 2.92 18.21 12.02
C GLN A 75 2.25 19.59 12.20
N GLY A 76 0.96 19.64 12.55
CA GLY A 76 0.22 20.87 12.79
C GLY A 76 -0.38 21.50 11.52
N HIS A 77 -0.37 20.80 10.38
CA HIS A 77 -1.05 21.30 9.19
C HIS A 77 -2.57 21.14 9.32
N GLY A 78 -3.30 22.22 9.04
CA GLY A 78 -4.76 22.22 9.02
C GLY A 78 -5.35 21.42 7.85
N MET A 79 -6.64 21.07 7.98
CA MET A 79 -7.35 20.31 6.94
C MET A 79 -7.45 21.07 5.61
N ASP A 80 -7.49 22.40 5.65
CA ASP A 80 -7.47 23.28 4.49
C ASP A 80 -6.17 23.11 3.66
N TYR A 81 -5.02 23.07 4.33
CA TYR A 81 -3.74 22.80 3.70
C TYR A 81 -3.71 21.41 3.09
N ILE A 82 -4.20 20.41 3.82
CA ILE A 82 -4.17 19.00 3.42
C ILE A 82 -5.05 18.75 2.20
N ALA A 83 -6.27 19.31 2.17
CA ALA A 83 -7.17 19.17 1.03
C ALA A 83 -6.58 19.81 -0.23
N ARG A 84 -5.97 20.99 -0.13
CA ARG A 84 -5.24 21.62 -1.24
C ARG A 84 -4.07 20.76 -1.71
N HIS A 85 -3.29 20.21 -0.76
CA HIS A 85 -2.15 19.35 -1.05
C HIS A 85 -2.52 18.08 -1.84
N TYR A 86 -3.72 17.52 -1.58
CA TYR A 86 -4.20 16.30 -2.25
C TYR A 86 -5.22 16.54 -3.38
N HIS A 87 -5.51 17.80 -3.71
CA HIS A 87 -6.59 18.18 -4.65
C HIS A 87 -7.93 17.53 -4.30
N MET A 88 -8.29 17.58 -3.02
CA MET A 88 -9.57 17.11 -2.51
C MET A 88 -10.49 18.31 -2.26
N ASP A 89 -11.78 18.14 -2.57
CA ASP A 89 -12.78 19.09 -2.14
C ASP A 89 -13.02 18.93 -0.64
N LEU A 90 -12.79 20.00 0.09
CA LEU A 90 -13.15 20.06 1.50
C LEU A 90 -14.64 20.43 1.54
N ALA A 91 -15.49 19.47 1.90
CA ALA A 91 -16.89 19.74 2.18
C ALA A 91 -16.96 20.62 3.43
N LEU A 92 -16.83 21.93 3.24
CA LEU A 92 -17.04 22.93 4.28
C LEU A 92 -18.55 22.97 4.54
N VAL A 93 -18.95 22.56 5.74
CA VAL A 93 -20.31 22.76 6.27
C VAL A 93 -20.49 24.23 6.64
#